data_AF-A0A5E4G0R9-F1
#
_entry.id   AF-A0A5E4G0R9-F1
#
_cell.length_a   1.000
_cell.length_b   1.000
_cell.length_c   1.000
_cell.angle_alpha   90.00
_cell.angle_beta   90.00
_cell.angle_gamma   90.00
#
_symmetry.space_group_name_H-M   'P 1'
#
loop_
_entity.id
_entity.type
_entity.pdbx_description
1 polymer ?
#
loop_
_entity_poly.entity_id
_entity_poly.type
_entity_poly.pdbx_seq_one_letter_code
_entity_poly.pdbx_strand_id
1 'polypeptide(L)' 'LADIPVPNNVTEALEDSKWKAMNEEMRALQNNGTWELMPLPHGKKIVGCRWIYIVKLKADGSIERYKARLVANG' A
#
# COMPACT_ATOMS: atom_id res chain seq x y z
N LEU A 1 23.03 -4.17 8.17
CA LEU A 1 21.70 -4.43 7.57
C LEU A 1 21.73 -3.82 6.18
N ALA A 2 21.35 -4.56 5.13
CA ALA A 2 21.24 -3.94 3.81
C ALA A 2 20.19 -2.82 3.88
N ASP A 3 20.56 -1.63 3.41
CA ASP A 3 19.63 -0.52 3.27
C ASP A 3 18.72 -0.84 2.08
N ILE A 4 17.57 -1.46 2.37
CA ILE A 4 16.63 -1.86 1.33
C ILE A 4 15.80 -0.63 1.02
N PRO A 5 15.87 -0.09 -0.22
CA PRO A 5 15.13 1.11 -0.57
C PRO A 5 13.64 0.84 -0.48
N VAL A 6 12.98 1.55 0.44
CA VAL A 6 11.53 1.54 0.60
C VAL A 6 10.99 2.80 -0.09
N PRO A 7 9.99 2.67 -0.97
CA PRO A 7 9.43 3.81 -1.68
C PRO A 7 8.70 4.73 -0.70
N ASN A 8 8.74 6.02 -0.98
CA ASN A 8 8.08 7.04 -0.17
C ASN A 8 6.72 7.47 -0.75
N ASN A 9 6.45 7.11 -2.00
CA ASN A 9 5.22 7.45 -2.69
C ASN A 9 4.75 6.31 -3.61
N VAL A 10 3.50 6.44 -4.08
CA VAL A 10 2.86 5.45 -4.95
C VAL A 10 3.55 5.30 -6.30
N THR A 11 4.10 6.38 -6.85
CA THR A 11 4.76 6.36 -8.16
C THR A 11 6.00 5.48 -8.11
N GLU A 12 6.90 5.70 -7.15
CA GLU A 12 8.10 4.88 -6.93
C GLU A 12 7.75 3.41 -6.69
N ALA A 13 6.69 3.15 -5.91
CA ALA A 13 6.26 1.79 -5.63
C ALA A 13 5.67 1.08 -6.86
N LEU A 14 5.00 1.81 -7.76
CA LEU A 14 4.45 1.25 -9.01
C LEU A 14 5.52 0.94 -10.04
N GLU A 15 6.65 1.66 -10.02
CA GLU A 15 7.79 1.39 -10.91
C GLU A 15 8.60 0.16 -10.48
N ASP A 16 8.59 -0.18 -9.19
CA ASP A 16 9.28 -1.38 -8.69
C ASP A 16 8.33 -2.58 -8.53
N SER A 17 8.57 -3.59 -9.38
CA SER A 17 7.83 -4.86 -9.39
C SER A 17 7.83 -5.65 -8.07
N LYS A 18 8.68 -5.30 -7.09
CA LYS A 18 8.67 -5.87 -5.73
C LYS A 18 7.42 -5.49 -4.96
N TRP A 19 6.80 -4.34 -5.24
CA TRP A 19 5.60 -3.85 -4.54
C TRP A 19 4.28 -4.31 -5.15
N LYS A 20 4.26 -5.49 -5.78
CA LYS A 20 3.02 -6.19 -6.17
C LYS A 20 2.01 -6.32 -5.02
N ALA A 21 2.49 -6.29 -3.78
CA ALA A 21 1.67 -6.23 -2.57
C ALA A 21 0.63 -5.08 -2.57
N MET A 22 0.87 -3.97 -3.28
CA MET A 22 -0.14 -2.90 -3.45
C MET A 22 -1.37 -3.40 -4.20
N ASN A 23 -1.15 -4.14 -5.29
CA ASN A 23 -2.23 -4.69 -6.10
C ASN A 23 -2.98 -5.79 -5.34
N GLU A 24 -2.27 -6.59 -4.55
CA GLU A 24 -2.89 -7.58 -3.65
C GLU A 24 -3.81 -6.92 -2.63
N GLU A 25 -3.37 -5.84 -1.98
CA GLU A 25 -4.17 -5.08 -1.02
C GLU A 25 -5.40 -4.47 -1.70
N MET A 26 -5.24 -3.82 -2.86
CA MET A 26 -6.38 -3.25 -3.61
C MET A 26 -7.41 -4.32 -3.98
N ARG A 27 -6.96 -5.50 -4.43
CA ARG A 27 -7.86 -6.62 -4.74
C ARG A 27 -8.54 -7.15 -3.48
N ALA A 28 -7.82 -7.25 -2.37
CA ALA A 28 -8.39 -7.70 -1.10
C ALA A 28 -9.51 -6.74 -0.62
N LEU A 29 -9.30 -5.43 -0.71
CA LEU A 29 -10.31 -4.42 -0.36
C LEU A 29 -11.58 -4.54 -1.22
N GLN A 30 -11.43 -4.78 -2.52
CA GLN A 30 -12.55 -5.01 -3.44
C GLN A 30 -13.27 -6.33 -3.14
N ASN A 31 -12.51 -7.42 -2.96
CA ASN A 31 -13.07 -8.75 -2.68
C ASN A 31 -13.82 -8.80 -1.35
N ASN A 32 -13.36 -8.07 -0.34
CA ASN A 32 -14.01 -8.00 0.95
C ASN A 32 -15.30 -7.16 0.93
N GLY A 33 -15.63 -6.48 -0.18
CA GLY A 33 -16.80 -5.61 -0.29
C GLY A 33 -16.77 -4.40 0.65
N THR A 34 -15.63 -4.12 1.28
CA THR A 34 -15.44 -3.02 2.23
C THR A 34 -15.09 -1.70 1.55
N TRP A 35 -14.88 -1.71 0.23
CA TRP A 35 -14.46 -0.54 -0.55
C TRP A 35 -15.14 -0.55 -1.92
N GLU A 36 -15.75 0.58 -2.27
CA GLU A 36 -16.33 0.83 -3.58
C GLU A 36 -15.79 2.16 -4.11
N LEU A 37 -15.43 2.18 -5.39
CA LEU A 37 -15.03 3.41 -6.06
C LEU A 37 -16.29 4.22 -6.40
N MET A 38 -16.62 5.21 -5.57
CA MET A 38 -17.78 6.08 -5.75
C MET A 38 -17.35 7.52 -6.11
N PRO A 39 -18.09 8.24 -6.98
CA PRO A 39 -17.91 9.68 -7.12
C PRO A 39 -18.11 10.42 -5.79
N LEU A 40 -17.37 11.50 -5.57
CA LEU A 40 -17.49 12.32 -4.36
C LEU A 40 -18.93 12.87 -4.23
N PRO A 41 -19.67 12.57 -3.14
CA PRO A 41 -20.98 13.14 -2.93
C PRO A 41 -20.90 14.65 -2.73
N HIS A 42 -21.87 15.38 -3.29
CA HIS A 42 -21.93 16.83 -3.21
C HIS A 42 -21.93 17.31 -1.74
N GLY A 43 -21.10 18.30 -1.43
CA GLY A 43 -21.00 18.88 -0.08
C GLY A 43 -20.25 18.05 0.96
N LYS A 44 -19.61 16.93 0.57
CA LYS A 44 -18.75 16.14 1.46
C LYS A 44 -17.29 16.51 1.30
N LYS A 45 -16.53 16.45 2.40
CA LYS A 45 -15.07 16.58 2.40
C LYS A 45 -14.45 15.20 2.18
N ILE A 46 -13.46 15.13 1.29
CA ILE A 46 -12.68 13.91 1.07
C ILE A 46 -11.78 13.69 2.29
N VAL A 47 -11.75 12.46 2.79
CA VAL A 47 -10.68 12.00 3.67
C VAL A 47 -9.57 11.46 2.76
N GLY A 48 -8.39 12.07 2.84
CA GLY A 48 -7.23 11.60 2.08
C GLY A 48 -6.81 10.19 2.54
N CYS A 49 -6.08 9.48 1.71
CA CYS A 49 -5.45 8.22 2.08
C CYS A 49 -3.96 8.25 1.74
N ARG A 50 -3.19 7.36 2.36
CA ARG A 50 -1.78 7.16 2.06
C ARG A 50 -1.41 5.69 2.08
N TRP A 51 -0.36 5.35 1.33
CA TRP A 51 0.23 4.03 1.38
C TRP A 51 1.32 3.95 2.44
N ILE A 52 1.39 2.80 3.11
CA ILE A 52 2.46 2.42 4.02
C ILE A 52 3.16 1.20 3.43
N TYR A 53 4.49 1.31 3.30
CA TYR A 53 5.36 0.29 2.73
C TYR A 53 6.26 -0.29 3.82
N ILE A 54 6.32 -1.62 3.91
CA ILE A 54 7.11 -2.34 4.92
C ILE A 54 7.81 -3.52 4.24
N VAL A 55 9.11 -3.63 4.46
CA VAL A 55 9.88 -4.83 4.11
C VAL A 55 10.08 -5.66 5.37
N LYS A 56 9.56 -6.88 5.36
CA LYS A 56 9.84 -7.86 6.40
C LYS A 56 11.12 -8.60 6.10
N LEU A 57 12.00 -8.68 7.08
CA LEU A 57 13.25 -9.42 7.03
C LEU A 57 13.15 -10.68 7.88
N LYS A 58 13.82 -11.73 7.44
CA LYS A 58 14.03 -12.96 8.23
C LYS A 58 15.14 -12.72 9.26
N ALA A 59 15.29 -13.67 10.19
CA ALA A 59 16.33 -13.64 11.21
C ALA A 59 17.76 -13.60 10.62
N ASP A 60 17.95 -14.14 9.41
CA ASP A 60 19.21 -14.11 8.66
C ASP A 60 19.45 -12.79 7.90
N GLY A 61 18.51 -11.84 7.97
CA GLY A 61 18.58 -10.55 7.27
C GLY A 61 18.12 -10.59 5.81
N SER A 62 17.74 -11.75 5.27
CA SER A 62 17.16 -11.87 3.93
C SER A 62 15.70 -11.39 3.89
N ILE A 63 15.21 -11.03 2.71
CA ILE A 63 13.86 -10.50 2.55
C ILE A 63 12.85 -11.65 2.70
N GLU A 64 11.97 -11.50 3.69
CA GLU A 64 10.84 -12.40 3.90
C GLU A 64 9.67 -12.01 3.00
N ARG A 65 9.26 -10.74 3.04
CA ARG A 65 8.07 -10.27 2.33
C ARG A 65 8.01 -8.74 2.19
N TYR A 66 7.54 -8.27 1.04
CA TYR A 66 7.09 -6.89 0.85
C TYR A 66 5.61 -6.76 1.25
N LYS A 67 5.29 -5.73 2.03
CA LYS A 67 3.92 -5.44 2.48
C LYS A 67 3.56 -4.00 2.17
N ALA A 68 2.39 -3.81 1.58
CA ALA A 68 1.79 -2.50 1.37
C ALA A 68 0.44 -2.46 2.09
N ARG A 69 0.08 -1.31 2.65
CA ARG A 69 -1.23 -1.05 3.26
C ARG A 69 -1.75 0.31 2.86
N LEU A 70 -3.03 0.40 2.57
CA LEU A 70 -3.73 1.66 2.34
C LEU A 70 -4.41 2.10 3.65
N VAL A 71 -4.12 3.33 4.11
CA VAL A 71 -4.70 3.88 5.35
C VAL A 71 -5.33 5.24 5.09
N ALA A 72 -6.36 5.58 5.87
CA ALA A 72 -6.95 6.90 5.87
C ALA A 72 -6.05 7.91 6.61
N ASN A 73 -6.01 9.15 6.13
CA ASN A 73 -5.39 10.27 6.83
C ASN A 73 -6.41 10.78 7.86
N GLY A 74 -6.30 10.26 9.08
CA GLY A 74 -7.12 10.65 10.24
C GLY A 74 -6.50 11.79 11.04
#